data_AF-A0A7U9DRW0-F1
#
_entry.id   AF-A0A7U9DRW0-F1
#
_cell.length_a   1.000
_cell.length_b   1.000
_cell.length_c   1.000
_cell.angle_alpha   90.00
_cell.angle_beta   90.00
_cell.angle_gamma   90.00
#
_symmetry.space_group_name_H-M   'P 1'
#
loop_
_entity.id
_entity.type
_entity.pdbx_description
1 polymer ?
#
loop_
_entity_poly.entity_id
_entity_poly.type
_entity_poly.pdbx_seq_one_letter_code
_entity_poly.pdbx_strand_id
1 'polypeptide(L)'
;MSAETYRDAWGIPHLRADTPHELARAQGRVTARDRAWQLEVERHRAQGTSASFLGPEALSWDRLARRARLADTARRCFTALERKDPETAAWVRAYADGVNEGLTEPGRPNPAPEFARTGLVPGRWDPWTPLGVWLATHILFAGFPAKLWREHISTHLGPEAVALFAADGPGTAGSNGWLVSGERTTTGHALIAGDPHRFIEDPGVYQQVHLSCPEFDVVGLAVPGVPGVAHFGHTGTVAWAITNAMADYQDLYRERLRRTGAGVEALGPDGIWHRAARHTERIDVAGEDTVEVEIIETDRGPVIAGGPEGLDDGTPAALSLRYPPRVTADLGFGALLPLLRARRVADVDRALDAWAEPVNVVQAADTEGGLLHRVAGRVPVRPAANGLRPVPRLGARPRVDRLAHPAPRRPHRRRRGDGQPARPGHAPGRRVRPAAPRRPHHRAARGQGALVGGGHARDPHGHPPGRGRPPPDPPRSPAFRGRTGFRSRTDARSGTDARSGTGFRSGTGFRSRTRAQGRTGSRGRTDT
;
A
#
# COMPACT_ATOMS: atom_id res chain seq x y z
N MET A 1 -5.08 -34.56 8.82
CA MET A 1 -4.33 -34.86 7.59
C MET A 1 -3.50 -33.64 7.23
N SER A 2 -2.36 -33.80 6.55
CA SER A 2 -1.55 -32.66 6.09
C SER A 2 -2.29 -31.87 5.00
N ALA A 3 -2.08 -30.55 4.95
CA ALA A 3 -2.66 -29.72 3.89
C ALA A 3 -2.26 -30.18 2.48
N GLU A 4 -3.22 -30.19 1.55
CA GLU A 4 -3.04 -30.56 0.15
C GLU A 4 -2.90 -29.32 -0.72
N THR A 5 -2.03 -29.40 -1.74
CA THR A 5 -1.85 -28.35 -2.75
C THR A 5 -2.06 -28.93 -4.13
N TYR A 6 -3.07 -28.44 -4.84
CA TYR A 6 -3.25 -28.64 -6.27
C TYR A 6 -2.91 -27.35 -7.02
N ARG A 7 -2.36 -27.44 -8.23
CA ARG A 7 -2.18 -26.29 -9.12
C ARG A 7 -2.91 -26.53 -10.41
N ASP A 8 -3.67 -25.53 -10.87
CA ASP A 8 -4.34 -25.61 -12.16
C ASP A 8 -3.39 -25.34 -13.34
N ALA A 9 -3.94 -25.32 -14.55
CA ALA A 9 -3.19 -25.09 -15.79
C ALA A 9 -2.51 -23.71 -15.88
N TRP A 10 -2.93 -22.75 -15.05
CA TRP A 10 -2.34 -21.41 -14.96
C TRP A 10 -1.35 -21.29 -13.80
N GLY A 11 -1.11 -22.39 -13.08
CA GLY A 11 -0.24 -22.43 -11.91
C GLY A 11 -0.89 -21.86 -10.65
N ILE A 12 -2.20 -21.57 -10.66
CA ILE A 12 -2.92 -21.02 -9.52
C ILE A 12 -3.01 -22.10 -8.44
N PRO A 13 -2.57 -21.81 -7.20
CA PRO A 13 -2.66 -22.78 -6.11
C PRO A 13 -4.08 -22.90 -5.54
N HIS A 14 -4.51 -24.15 -5.42
CA HIS A 14 -5.71 -24.60 -4.71
C HIS A 14 -5.28 -25.36 -3.46
N LEU A 15 -5.57 -24.79 -2.30
CA LEU A 15 -5.11 -25.29 -1.01
C LEU A 15 -6.29 -25.86 -0.24
N ARG A 16 -6.13 -27.07 0.30
CA ARG A 16 -7.11 -27.72 1.15
C ARG A 16 -6.49 -28.15 2.47
N ALA A 17 -7.17 -27.93 3.58
CA ALA A 17 -6.75 -28.44 4.89
C ALA A 17 -7.95 -28.72 5.81
N ASP A 18 -7.72 -29.41 6.91
CA ASP A 18 -8.79 -29.80 7.84
C ASP A 18 -9.22 -28.63 8.74
N THR A 19 -8.34 -27.65 8.96
CA THR A 19 -8.59 -26.48 9.81
C THR A 19 -8.17 -25.17 9.16
N PRO A 20 -8.75 -24.02 9.56
CA PRO A 20 -8.31 -22.70 9.10
C PRO A 20 -6.83 -22.41 9.38
N HIS A 21 -6.29 -22.92 10.49
CA HIS A 21 -4.90 -22.70 10.89
C HIS A 21 -3.93 -23.46 9.99
N GLU A 22 -4.20 -24.74 9.71
CA GLU A 22 -3.41 -25.53 8.77
C GLU A 22 -3.48 -24.94 7.36
N LEU A 23 -4.65 -24.45 6.96
CA LEU A 23 -4.85 -23.79 5.67
C LEU A 23 -4.06 -22.49 5.56
N ALA A 24 -4.03 -21.66 6.62
CA ALA A 24 -3.22 -20.44 6.67
C ALA A 24 -1.72 -20.75 6.56
N ARG A 25 -1.25 -21.78 7.27
CA ARG A 25 0.13 -22.27 7.18
C ARG A 25 0.47 -22.76 5.78
N ALA A 26 -0.44 -23.51 5.14
CA ALA A 26 -0.29 -23.94 3.76
C ALA A 26 -0.23 -22.75 2.79
N GLN A 27 -1.08 -21.74 2.99
CA GLN A 27 -1.06 -20.49 2.21
C GLN A 27 0.30 -19.80 2.35
N GLY A 28 0.82 -19.65 3.57
CA GLY A 28 2.15 -19.08 3.81
C GLY A 28 3.27 -19.83 3.09
N ARG A 29 3.29 -21.17 3.17
CA ARG A 29 4.27 -22.02 2.47
C ARG A 29 4.21 -21.85 0.96
N VAL A 30 3.01 -21.84 0.39
CA VAL A 30 2.82 -21.73 -1.07
C VAL A 30 3.13 -20.33 -1.57
N THR A 31 2.78 -19.28 -0.82
CA THR A 31 3.21 -17.93 -1.13
C THR A 31 4.74 -17.81 -1.07
N ALA A 32 5.41 -18.40 -0.07
CA ALA A 32 6.87 -18.41 -0.01
C ALA A 32 7.49 -19.16 -1.20
N ARG A 33 6.89 -20.27 -1.63
CA ARG A 33 7.31 -21.00 -2.83
C ARG A 33 7.21 -20.16 -4.11
N ASP A 34 6.14 -19.38 -4.25
CA ASP A 34 5.85 -18.65 -5.48
C ASP A 34 6.46 -17.25 -5.52
N ARG A 35 6.63 -16.63 -4.35
CA ARG A 35 6.90 -15.20 -4.18
C ARG A 35 8.03 -14.94 -3.16
N ALA A 36 8.95 -15.89 -2.96
CA ALA A 36 10.04 -15.79 -1.97
C ALA A 36 10.75 -14.42 -1.96
N TRP A 37 11.18 -13.95 -3.13
CA TRP A 37 11.85 -12.65 -3.25
C TRP A 37 10.95 -11.48 -2.85
N GLN A 38 9.71 -11.45 -3.36
CA GLN A 38 8.75 -10.41 -3.03
C GLN A 38 8.45 -10.38 -1.52
N LEU A 39 8.28 -11.56 -0.89
CA LEU A 39 8.10 -11.66 0.55
C LEU A 39 9.27 -11.01 1.30
N GLU A 40 10.50 -11.38 0.98
CA GLU A 40 11.67 -10.84 1.69
C GLU A 40 11.86 -9.34 1.45
N VAL A 41 11.62 -8.85 0.22
CA VAL A 41 11.61 -7.41 -0.05
C VAL A 41 10.55 -6.70 0.79
N GLU A 42 9.31 -7.20 0.85
CA GLU A 42 8.25 -6.56 1.63
C GLU A 42 8.50 -6.62 3.14
N ARG A 43 9.10 -7.71 3.66
CA ARG A 43 9.54 -7.79 5.06
C ARG A 43 10.56 -6.69 5.39
N HIS A 44 11.56 -6.52 4.53
CA HIS A 44 12.57 -5.47 4.69
C HIS A 44 11.99 -4.06 4.51
N ARG A 45 11.06 -3.87 3.57
CA ARG A 45 10.35 -2.60 3.38
C ARG A 45 9.53 -2.22 4.62
N ALA A 46 8.83 -3.18 5.24
CA ALA A 46 8.10 -2.95 6.48
C ALA A 46 9.01 -2.63 7.67
N GLN A 47 10.22 -3.19 7.67
CA GLN A 47 11.23 -2.98 8.71
C GLN A 47 12.08 -1.73 8.51
N GLY A 48 12.16 -1.20 7.28
CA GLY A 48 13.07 -0.13 6.92
C GLY A 48 14.52 -0.61 6.89
N THR A 49 14.78 -1.71 6.18
CA THR A 49 16.10 -2.35 6.03
C THR A 49 16.36 -2.82 4.58
N SER A 50 15.60 -2.31 3.61
CA SER A 50 15.75 -2.69 2.20
C SER A 50 17.04 -2.18 1.54
N ALA A 51 17.58 -1.05 2.01
CA ALA A 51 18.84 -0.48 1.54
C ALA A 51 20.05 -1.39 1.81
N SER A 52 19.97 -2.28 2.80
CA SER A 52 21.06 -3.19 3.16
C SER A 52 21.44 -4.18 2.05
N PHE A 53 20.55 -4.41 1.08
CA PHE A 53 20.81 -5.29 -0.07
C PHE A 53 20.39 -4.69 -1.42
N LEU A 54 19.53 -3.67 -1.45
CA LEU A 54 19.17 -2.93 -2.67
C LEU A 54 20.03 -1.68 -2.89
N GLY A 55 20.79 -1.25 -1.89
CA GLY A 55 21.67 -0.09 -1.98
C GLY A 55 20.96 1.26 -1.77
N PRO A 56 21.63 2.37 -2.12
CA PRO A 56 21.23 3.72 -1.72
C PRO A 56 19.87 4.18 -2.25
N GLU A 57 19.41 3.64 -3.37
CA GLU A 57 18.09 4.00 -3.93
C GLU A 57 16.93 3.64 -2.99
N ALA A 58 17.10 2.61 -2.16
CA ALA A 58 16.11 2.18 -1.17
C ALA A 58 16.19 2.94 0.17
N LEU A 59 17.25 3.72 0.41
CA LEU A 59 17.48 4.42 1.69
C LEU A 59 16.37 5.42 2.03
N SER A 60 15.82 6.10 1.03
CA SER A 60 14.73 7.07 1.24
C SER A 60 13.48 6.42 1.84
N TRP A 61 13.13 5.22 1.34
CA TRP A 61 12.05 4.41 1.89
C TRP A 61 12.37 3.92 3.29
N ASP A 62 13.58 3.40 3.53
CA ASP A 62 13.95 2.89 4.85
C ASP A 62 13.90 3.99 5.91
N ARG A 63 14.43 5.18 5.61
CA ARG A 63 14.31 6.36 6.49
C ARG A 63 12.86 6.68 6.82
N LEU A 64 11.98 6.70 5.81
CA LEU A 64 10.55 6.91 6.02
C LEU A 64 9.93 5.80 6.89
N ALA A 65 10.22 4.53 6.62
CA ALA A 65 9.67 3.40 7.35
C ALA A 65 10.07 3.41 8.83
N ARG A 66 11.34 3.73 9.12
CA ARG A 66 11.86 3.91 10.49
C ARG A 66 11.18 5.09 11.18
N ARG A 67 11.21 6.26 10.54
CA ARG A 67 10.65 7.50 11.10
C ARG A 67 9.14 7.42 11.31
N ALA A 68 8.39 6.81 10.39
CA ALA A 68 6.95 6.57 10.50
C ALA A 68 6.58 5.42 11.46
N ARG A 69 7.59 4.74 12.04
CA ARG A 69 7.44 3.66 13.02
C ARG A 69 6.58 2.51 12.51
N LEU A 70 6.78 2.04 11.27
CA LEU A 70 5.93 1.02 10.66
C LEU A 70 5.98 -0.31 11.42
N ALA A 71 7.18 -0.86 11.62
CA ALA A 71 7.37 -2.12 12.34
C ALA A 71 6.85 -2.06 13.79
N ASP A 72 7.10 -0.95 14.49
CA ASP A 72 6.58 -0.72 15.85
C ASP A 72 5.05 -0.68 15.89
N THR A 73 4.44 0.02 14.92
CA THR A 73 2.97 0.08 14.79
C THR A 73 2.40 -1.30 14.53
N ALA A 74 2.99 -2.08 13.62
CA ALA A 74 2.57 -3.45 13.34
C ALA A 74 2.66 -4.37 14.57
N ARG A 75 3.74 -4.28 15.36
CA ARG A 75 3.90 -5.02 16.63
C ARG A 75 2.81 -4.65 17.64
N ARG A 76 2.53 -3.36 17.81
CA ARG A 76 1.46 -2.87 18.69
C ARG A 76 0.08 -3.36 18.24
N CYS A 77 -0.20 -3.31 16.93
CA CYS A 77 -1.44 -3.82 16.35
C CYS A 77 -1.59 -5.32 16.56
N PHE A 78 -0.53 -6.12 16.36
CA PHE A 78 -0.57 -7.56 16.60
C PHE A 78 -0.80 -7.89 18.08
N THR A 79 -0.09 -7.21 18.98
CA THR A 79 -0.28 -7.37 20.44
C THR A 79 -1.72 -7.05 20.86
N ALA A 80 -2.31 -6.01 20.27
CA ALA A 80 -3.71 -5.66 20.51
C ALA A 80 -4.68 -6.68 19.91
N LEU A 81 -4.37 -7.24 18.74
CA LEU A 81 -5.14 -8.31 18.12
C LEU A 81 -5.12 -9.57 19.00
N GLU A 82 -3.97 -10.00 19.50
CA GLU A 82 -3.85 -11.15 20.41
C GLU A 82 -4.76 -11.03 21.63
N ARG A 83 -4.91 -9.82 22.17
CA ARG A 83 -5.76 -9.56 23.33
C ARG A 83 -7.26 -9.53 23.00
N LYS A 84 -7.63 -9.03 21.82
CA LYS A 84 -9.04 -8.76 21.44
C LYS A 84 -9.67 -9.91 20.66
N ASP A 85 -8.86 -10.60 19.86
CA ASP A 85 -9.23 -11.66 18.94
C ASP A 85 -8.06 -12.67 18.81
N PRO A 86 -7.87 -13.52 19.83
CA PRO A 86 -6.79 -14.51 19.86
C PRO A 86 -6.90 -15.55 18.74
N GLU A 87 -8.11 -15.84 18.24
CA GLU A 87 -8.34 -16.76 17.12
C GLU A 87 -7.70 -16.20 15.84
N THR A 88 -8.06 -14.97 15.45
CA THR A 88 -7.46 -14.35 14.27
C THR A 88 -5.95 -14.15 14.44
N ALA A 89 -5.47 -13.82 15.65
CA ALA A 89 -4.03 -13.70 15.89
C ALA A 89 -3.28 -15.03 15.71
N ALA A 90 -3.85 -16.15 16.19
CA ALA A 90 -3.29 -17.49 16.00
C ALA A 90 -3.30 -17.90 14.52
N TRP A 91 -4.36 -17.54 13.79
CA TRP A 91 -4.46 -17.76 12.34
C TRP A 91 -3.40 -16.96 11.56
N VAL A 92 -3.17 -15.69 11.90
CA VAL A 92 -2.09 -14.87 11.32
C VAL A 92 -0.71 -15.45 11.63
N ARG A 93 -0.49 -15.93 12.85
CA ARG A 93 0.75 -16.61 13.24
C ARG A 93 0.98 -17.87 12.40
N ALA A 94 -0.04 -18.69 12.20
CA ALA A 94 0.08 -19.90 11.39
C ALA A 94 0.52 -19.60 9.95
N TYR A 95 0.03 -18.50 9.36
CA TYR A 95 0.53 -18.03 8.06
C TYR A 95 2.01 -17.66 8.08
N ALA A 96 2.45 -16.87 9.07
CA ALA A 96 3.86 -16.50 9.21
C ALA A 96 4.76 -17.73 9.43
N ASP A 97 4.31 -18.72 10.22
CA ASP A 97 5.00 -20.00 10.38
C ASP A 97 5.11 -20.75 9.05
N GLY A 98 4.06 -20.74 8.24
CA GLY A 98 4.08 -21.30 6.90
C GLY A 98 5.08 -20.60 5.97
N VAL A 99 5.16 -19.26 6.03
CA VAL A 99 6.17 -18.51 5.27
C VAL A 99 7.58 -18.93 5.69
N ASN A 100 7.85 -19.02 7.00
CA ASN A 100 9.14 -19.46 7.52
C ASN A 100 9.52 -20.87 7.03
N GLU A 101 8.58 -21.81 7.07
CA GLU A 101 8.78 -23.16 6.55
C GLU A 101 9.10 -23.17 5.06
N GLY A 102 8.35 -22.40 4.26
CA GLY A 102 8.56 -22.34 2.81
C GLY A 102 9.87 -21.65 2.40
N LEU A 103 10.36 -20.70 3.20
CA LEU A 103 11.64 -20.02 2.95
C LEU A 103 12.86 -20.85 3.37
N THR A 104 12.70 -21.79 4.31
CA THR A 104 13.80 -22.57 4.90
C THR A 104 13.77 -24.06 4.54
N GLU A 105 12.92 -24.46 3.60
CA GLU A 105 12.74 -25.85 3.18
C GLU A 105 14.10 -26.51 2.78
N PRO A 106 14.61 -27.49 3.56
CA PRO A 106 15.92 -28.07 3.33
C PRO A 106 16.04 -28.77 1.97
N GLY A 107 17.20 -28.62 1.31
CA GLY A 107 17.48 -29.26 0.02
C GLY A 107 16.80 -28.62 -1.19
N ARG A 108 16.03 -27.55 -0.98
CA ARG A 108 15.39 -26.80 -2.06
C ARG A 108 16.16 -25.50 -2.33
N PRO A 109 16.81 -25.35 -3.50
CA PRO A 109 17.37 -24.06 -3.90
C PRO A 109 16.24 -23.02 -3.99
N ASN A 110 16.45 -21.83 -3.42
CA ASN A 110 15.52 -20.74 -3.63
C ASN A 110 15.57 -20.35 -5.12
N PRO A 111 14.47 -20.49 -5.88
CA PRO A 111 14.50 -20.36 -7.33
C PRO A 111 14.68 -18.92 -7.80
N ALA A 112 14.50 -17.93 -6.91
CA ALA A 112 14.60 -16.52 -7.26
C ALA A 112 16.08 -16.09 -7.40
N PRO A 113 16.56 -15.78 -8.62
CA PRO A 113 17.97 -15.41 -8.87
C PRO A 113 18.40 -14.14 -8.13
N GLU A 114 17.45 -13.31 -7.69
CA GLU A 114 17.65 -12.10 -6.90
C GLU A 114 18.41 -12.36 -5.60
N PHE A 115 18.16 -13.48 -4.92
CA PHE A 115 18.89 -13.83 -3.69
C PHE A 115 20.37 -14.07 -3.97
N ALA A 116 20.69 -14.79 -5.04
CA ALA A 116 22.08 -15.01 -5.44
C ALA A 116 22.76 -13.70 -5.90
N ARG A 117 22.03 -12.84 -6.61
CA ARG A 117 22.53 -11.54 -7.08
C ARG A 117 22.84 -10.57 -5.94
N THR A 118 22.05 -10.58 -4.88
CA THR A 118 22.19 -9.63 -3.77
C THR A 118 22.93 -10.22 -2.56
N GLY A 119 23.12 -11.53 -2.52
CA GLY A 119 23.64 -12.23 -1.34
C GLY A 119 22.67 -12.26 -0.15
N LEU A 120 21.41 -11.81 -0.34
CA LEU A 120 20.42 -11.79 0.72
C LEU A 120 20.06 -13.23 1.11
N VAL A 121 20.06 -13.50 2.42
CA VAL A 121 19.56 -14.74 2.98
C VAL A 121 18.17 -14.47 3.57
N PRO A 122 17.14 -15.27 3.23
CA PRO A 122 15.81 -15.11 3.81
C PRO A 122 15.85 -15.11 5.33
N GLY A 123 15.19 -14.13 5.93
CA GLY A 123 15.10 -13.97 7.38
C GLY A 123 13.85 -14.61 7.96
N ARG A 124 13.78 -14.65 9.30
CA ARG A 124 12.61 -15.14 10.01
C ARG A 124 11.48 -14.09 9.98
N TRP A 125 10.29 -14.54 9.63
CA TRP A 125 9.03 -13.81 9.77
C TRP A 125 8.51 -13.94 11.18
N ASP A 126 8.22 -12.80 11.80
CA ASP A 126 7.52 -12.75 13.06
C ASP A 126 6.00 -12.71 12.83
N PRO A 127 5.17 -13.08 13.83
CA PRO A 127 3.71 -13.04 13.69
C PRO A 127 3.13 -11.65 13.36
N TRP A 128 3.84 -10.57 13.68
CA TRP A 128 3.44 -9.20 13.33
C TRP A 128 3.83 -8.79 11.90
N THR A 129 4.71 -9.55 11.22
CA THR A 129 5.22 -9.19 9.88
C THR A 129 4.11 -9.01 8.84
N PRO A 130 3.05 -9.86 8.77
CA PRO A 130 1.92 -9.61 7.87
C PRO A 130 1.25 -8.25 8.04
N LEU A 131 1.12 -7.77 9.28
CA LEU A 131 0.57 -6.44 9.58
C LEU A 131 1.52 -5.34 9.11
N GLY A 132 2.84 -5.57 9.20
CA GLY A 132 3.87 -4.66 8.69
C GLY A 132 3.83 -4.55 7.17
N VAL A 133 3.73 -5.68 6.46
CA VAL A 133 3.58 -5.72 5.00
C VAL A 133 2.31 -4.98 4.58
N TRP A 134 1.19 -5.23 5.26
CA TRP A 134 -0.07 -4.52 5.00
C TRP A 134 0.07 -3.00 5.15
N LEU A 135 0.70 -2.56 6.24
CA LEU A 135 0.89 -1.14 6.50
C LEU A 135 1.85 -0.48 5.49
N ALA A 136 2.99 -1.11 5.21
CA ALA A 136 3.97 -0.65 4.22
C ALA A 136 3.35 -0.53 2.82
N THR A 137 2.51 -1.49 2.44
CA THR A 137 1.80 -1.49 1.17
C THR A 137 0.83 -0.32 1.05
N HIS A 138 0.13 0.07 2.13
CA HIS A 138 -0.99 1.01 2.06
C HIS A 138 -0.68 2.43 2.53
N ILE A 139 0.41 2.67 3.27
CA ILE A 139 0.66 3.97 3.91
C ILE A 139 0.77 5.14 2.90
N LEU A 140 1.28 4.89 1.69
CA LEU A 140 1.39 5.88 0.61
C LEU A 140 0.12 5.99 -0.26
N PHE A 141 -0.80 5.02 -0.18
CA PHE A 141 -2.10 5.10 -0.88
C PHE A 141 -3.11 6.02 -0.18
N ALA A 142 -2.71 6.53 0.98
CA ALA A 142 -3.49 7.36 1.85
C ALA A 142 -3.31 8.86 1.56
N GLY A 143 -3.83 9.72 2.43
CA GLY A 143 -4.00 11.14 2.13
C GLY A 143 -2.73 12.00 2.16
N PHE A 144 -1.69 11.61 2.92
CA PHE A 144 -0.59 12.53 3.22
C PHE A 144 0.30 12.90 2.01
N PRO A 145 0.65 12.01 1.05
CA PRO A 145 1.47 12.39 -0.09
C PRO A 145 0.80 13.48 -0.94
N ALA A 146 -0.53 13.38 -1.12
CA ALA A 146 -1.29 14.40 -1.82
C ALA A 146 -1.32 15.74 -1.06
N LYS A 147 -1.20 15.75 0.27
CA LYS A 147 -1.09 17.00 1.05
C LYS A 147 0.27 17.67 0.86
N LEU A 148 1.34 16.88 0.84
CA LEU A 148 2.70 17.38 0.56
C LEU A 148 2.78 17.98 -0.84
N TRP A 149 2.20 17.31 -1.84
CA TRP A 149 2.14 17.83 -3.21
C TRP A 149 1.38 19.16 -3.28
N ARG A 150 0.19 19.26 -2.67
CA ARG A 150 -0.57 20.52 -2.64
C ARG A 150 0.18 21.64 -1.91
N GLU A 151 0.93 21.31 -0.86
CA GLU A 151 1.77 22.28 -0.18
C GLU A 151 2.90 22.76 -1.09
N HIS A 152 3.62 21.84 -1.74
CA HIS A 152 4.69 22.17 -2.67
C HIS A 152 4.20 23.11 -3.79
N ILE A 153 3.07 22.78 -4.43
CA ILE A 153 2.48 23.64 -5.46
C ILE A 153 2.08 25.00 -4.86
N SER A 154 1.42 25.02 -3.70
CA SER A 154 0.99 26.29 -3.12
C SER A 154 2.15 27.19 -2.71
N THR A 155 3.27 26.63 -2.26
CA THR A 155 4.45 27.40 -1.86
C THR A 155 5.15 28.03 -3.06
N HIS A 156 5.21 27.32 -4.19
CA HIS A 156 5.98 27.75 -5.36
C HIS A 156 5.15 28.50 -6.41
N LEU A 157 3.86 28.16 -6.54
CA LEU A 157 2.99 28.65 -7.62
C LEU A 157 1.71 29.35 -7.11
N GLY A 158 1.56 29.48 -5.79
CA GLY A 158 0.37 30.09 -5.19
C GLY A 158 -0.80 29.11 -4.98
N PRO A 159 -1.71 29.38 -4.03
CA PRO A 159 -2.81 28.49 -3.68
C PRO A 159 -3.81 28.25 -4.83
N GLU A 160 -3.95 29.20 -5.75
CA GLU A 160 -4.82 29.13 -6.93
C GLU A 160 -4.34 28.07 -7.95
N ALA A 161 -3.02 27.83 -8.04
CA ALA A 161 -2.45 26.84 -8.94
C ALA A 161 -2.74 25.40 -8.50
N VAL A 162 -3.05 25.16 -7.22
CA VAL A 162 -3.26 23.79 -6.69
C VAL A 162 -4.34 23.02 -7.46
N ALA A 163 -5.38 23.69 -7.94
CA ALA A 163 -6.43 23.05 -8.72
C ALA A 163 -5.94 22.59 -10.11
N LEU A 164 -4.98 23.30 -10.69
CA LEU A 164 -4.38 22.98 -11.99
C LEU A 164 -3.50 21.73 -11.92
N PHE A 165 -2.82 21.52 -10.78
CA PHE A 165 -1.93 20.38 -10.53
C PHE A 165 -2.59 19.31 -9.63
N ALA A 166 -3.92 19.34 -9.49
CA ALA A 166 -4.66 18.38 -8.67
C ALA A 166 -4.71 16.95 -9.26
N ALA A 167 -4.29 16.82 -10.52
CA ALA A 167 -4.27 15.58 -11.30
C ALA A 167 -2.92 14.84 -11.26
N ASP A 168 -1.83 15.48 -10.82
CA ASP A 168 -0.48 14.89 -10.81
C ASP A 168 -0.19 14.01 -9.58
N GLY A 169 -1.24 13.45 -8.97
CA GLY A 169 -1.06 12.15 -8.32
C GLY A 169 -0.70 11.14 -9.41
N PRO A 170 0.03 10.05 -9.12
CA PRO A 170 0.45 9.12 -10.17
C PRO A 170 -0.75 8.73 -11.04
N GLY A 171 -0.71 9.11 -12.32
CA GLY A 171 -1.82 9.05 -13.28
C GLY A 171 -2.30 7.64 -13.65
N THR A 172 -1.91 6.64 -12.86
CA THR A 172 -2.13 5.21 -13.03
C THR A 172 -2.96 4.59 -11.89
N ALA A 173 -3.23 5.32 -10.81
CA ALA A 173 -3.96 4.80 -9.65
C ALA A 173 -5.46 5.13 -9.70
N GLY A 174 -6.28 4.08 -9.74
CA GLY A 174 -7.75 4.19 -9.75
C GLY A 174 -8.38 2.81 -9.60
N SER A 175 -9.70 2.71 -9.63
CA SER A 175 -10.36 1.40 -9.72
C SER A 175 -11.74 1.59 -10.34
N ASN A 176 -12.22 0.58 -11.07
CA ASN A 176 -13.66 0.45 -11.31
C ASN A 176 -14.22 -0.57 -10.31
N GLY A 177 -15.49 -0.39 -9.97
CA GLY A 177 -16.27 -1.34 -9.19
C GLY A 177 -17.69 -1.34 -9.73
N TRP A 178 -18.16 -2.50 -10.18
CA TRP A 178 -19.50 -2.68 -10.71
C TRP A 178 -20.30 -3.60 -9.80
N LEU A 179 -21.54 -3.20 -9.53
CA LEU A 179 -22.53 -3.99 -8.82
C LEU A 179 -23.84 -3.90 -9.58
N VAL A 180 -24.26 -5.01 -10.21
CA VAL A 180 -25.51 -5.13 -10.93
C VAL A 180 -26.40 -6.09 -10.16
N SER A 181 -27.59 -5.63 -9.75
CA SER A 181 -28.56 -6.47 -9.04
C SER A 181 -29.12 -7.55 -9.94
N GLY A 182 -29.54 -8.69 -9.35
CA GLY A 182 -30.17 -9.78 -10.10
C GLY A 182 -31.35 -9.36 -10.97
N GLU A 183 -32.17 -8.41 -10.48
CA GLU A 183 -33.30 -7.81 -11.22
C GLU A 183 -32.90 -7.12 -12.55
N ARG A 184 -31.60 -6.85 -12.76
CA ARG A 184 -31.05 -6.21 -13.97
C ARG A 184 -30.25 -7.19 -14.84
N THR A 185 -30.33 -8.49 -14.55
CA THR A 185 -29.62 -9.55 -15.27
C THR A 185 -30.61 -10.56 -15.82
N THR A 186 -30.28 -11.22 -16.93
CA THR A 186 -31.15 -12.25 -17.53
C THR A 186 -31.19 -13.54 -16.71
N THR A 187 -30.18 -13.80 -15.89
CA THR A 187 -30.09 -14.99 -15.03
C THR A 187 -30.78 -14.80 -13.68
N GLY A 188 -31.13 -13.57 -13.31
CA GLY A 188 -31.64 -13.25 -11.97
C GLY A 188 -30.57 -13.19 -10.88
N HIS A 189 -29.30 -13.48 -11.20
CA HIS A 189 -28.18 -13.43 -10.25
C HIS A 189 -27.43 -12.10 -10.31
N ALA A 190 -27.00 -11.58 -9.16
CA ALA A 190 -26.21 -10.37 -9.13
C ALA A 190 -24.83 -10.56 -9.79
N LEU A 191 -24.31 -9.49 -10.41
CA LEU A 191 -22.96 -9.45 -10.95
C LEU A 191 -22.12 -8.42 -10.18
N ILE A 192 -20.92 -8.84 -9.81
CA ILE A 192 -19.89 -7.97 -9.24
C ILE A 192 -18.65 -7.99 -10.13
N ALA A 193 -18.04 -6.83 -10.35
CA ALA A 193 -16.73 -6.75 -11.01
C ALA A 193 -15.84 -5.76 -10.27
N GLY A 194 -14.74 -6.27 -9.70
CA GLY A 194 -13.65 -5.46 -9.18
C GLY A 194 -12.55 -5.32 -10.23
N ASP A 195 -12.13 -4.09 -10.50
CA ASP A 195 -11.13 -3.78 -11.52
C ASP A 195 -10.11 -2.77 -10.93
N PRO A 196 -9.20 -3.26 -10.05
CA PRO A 196 -8.23 -2.42 -9.36
C PRO A 196 -7.10 -1.99 -10.32
N HIS A 197 -6.87 -0.68 -10.46
CA HIS A 197 -5.79 -0.13 -11.29
C HIS A 197 -4.65 0.34 -10.39
N ARG A 198 -3.60 -0.46 -10.38
CA ARG A 198 -2.35 -0.17 -9.68
C ARG A 198 -1.22 -0.08 -10.69
N PHE A 199 -0.05 0.34 -10.23
CA PHE A 199 1.17 0.23 -11.02
C PHE A 199 1.38 -1.23 -11.46
N ILE A 200 1.86 -1.40 -12.68
CA ILE A 200 2.32 -2.68 -13.17
C ILE A 200 3.65 -2.95 -12.46
N GLU A 201 3.61 -3.86 -11.51
CA GLU A 201 4.75 -4.31 -10.71
C GLU A 201 5.07 -5.75 -11.11
N ASP A 202 6.35 -6.11 -11.13
CA ASP A 202 6.80 -7.48 -11.32
C ASP A 202 7.53 -7.99 -10.06
N PRO A 203 6.97 -8.97 -9.34
CA PRO A 203 5.67 -9.60 -9.55
C PRO A 203 4.51 -8.74 -9.00
N GLY A 204 3.32 -8.84 -9.60
CA GLY A 204 2.17 -8.01 -9.23
C GLY A 204 1.72 -8.20 -7.76
N VAL A 205 1.03 -7.20 -7.20
CA VAL A 205 0.61 -7.17 -5.79
C VAL A 205 -0.39 -8.26 -5.37
N TYR A 206 -1.01 -8.95 -6.32
CA TYR A 206 -1.97 -10.00 -6.03
C TYR A 206 -1.46 -11.37 -6.48
N GLN A 207 -1.70 -12.37 -5.64
CA GLN A 207 -1.62 -13.78 -5.97
C GLN A 207 -3.05 -14.34 -6.01
N GLN A 208 -3.43 -14.95 -7.13
CA GLN A 208 -4.68 -15.72 -7.20
C GLN A 208 -4.53 -16.98 -6.36
N VAL A 209 -5.56 -17.32 -5.58
CA VAL A 209 -5.55 -18.50 -4.71
C VAL A 209 -6.97 -19.00 -4.46
N HIS A 210 -7.10 -20.31 -4.30
CA HIS A 210 -8.28 -20.96 -3.74
C HIS A 210 -7.90 -21.58 -2.39
N LEU A 211 -8.61 -21.19 -1.32
CA LEU A 211 -8.47 -21.66 0.05
C LEU A 211 -9.72 -22.45 0.48
N SER A 212 -9.58 -23.73 0.81
CA SER A 212 -10.71 -24.60 1.18
C SER A 212 -10.44 -25.38 2.49
N CYS A 213 -11.38 -25.31 3.43
CA CYS A 213 -11.45 -26.16 4.62
C CYS A 213 -12.94 -26.38 4.99
N PRO A 214 -13.27 -27.24 5.98
CA PRO A 214 -14.66 -27.46 6.36
C PRO A 214 -15.45 -26.20 6.73
N GLU A 215 -14.77 -25.14 7.19
CA GLU A 215 -15.40 -23.88 7.57
C GLU A 215 -15.63 -22.91 6.40
N PHE A 216 -14.88 -23.01 5.30
CA PHE A 216 -15.01 -22.11 4.16
C PHE A 216 -14.29 -22.62 2.91
N ASP A 217 -14.83 -22.21 1.76
CA ASP A 217 -14.28 -22.47 0.43
C ASP A 217 -14.28 -21.13 -0.30
N VAL A 218 -13.10 -20.59 -0.58
CA VAL A 218 -12.95 -19.20 -1.06
C VAL A 218 -11.94 -19.13 -2.20
N VAL A 219 -12.35 -18.50 -3.30
CA VAL A 219 -11.46 -18.13 -4.42
C VAL A 219 -11.30 -16.61 -4.41
N GLY A 220 -10.07 -16.13 -4.57
CA GLY A 220 -9.83 -14.69 -4.57
C GLY A 220 -8.39 -14.27 -4.83
N LEU A 221 -8.12 -13.00 -4.51
CA LEU A 221 -6.83 -12.35 -4.67
C LEU A 221 -6.21 -12.08 -3.28
N ALA A 222 -5.14 -12.79 -2.97
CA ALA A 222 -4.34 -12.59 -1.76
C ALA A 222 -3.25 -11.54 -2.01
N VAL A 223 -2.94 -10.74 -0.99
CA VAL A 223 -1.74 -9.89 -0.97
C VAL A 223 -0.58 -10.75 -0.45
N PRO A 224 0.49 -10.99 -1.23
CA PRO A 224 1.64 -11.76 -0.75
C PRO A 224 2.18 -11.20 0.57
N GLY A 225 2.32 -12.06 1.57
CA GLY A 225 2.72 -11.68 2.93
C GLY A 225 1.57 -11.48 3.90
N VAL A 226 0.31 -11.59 3.46
CA VAL A 226 -0.89 -11.39 4.27
C VAL A 226 -1.85 -12.58 4.10
N PRO A 227 -2.36 -13.18 5.20
CA PRO A 227 -3.25 -14.34 5.10
C PRO A 227 -4.66 -13.98 4.57
N GLY A 228 -5.30 -14.96 3.94
CA GLY A 228 -6.66 -14.85 3.38
C GLY A 228 -6.72 -13.98 2.11
N VAL A 229 -7.94 -13.49 1.81
CA VAL A 229 -8.25 -12.71 0.60
C VAL A 229 -9.04 -11.45 0.96
N ALA A 230 -8.35 -10.42 1.44
CA ALA A 230 -8.97 -9.26 2.05
C ALA A 230 -9.84 -8.40 1.10
N HIS A 231 -9.42 -8.28 -0.16
CA HIS A 231 -9.96 -7.25 -1.07
C HIS A 231 -10.94 -7.78 -2.12
N PHE A 232 -10.68 -8.97 -2.66
CA PHE A 232 -11.44 -9.55 -3.76
C PHE A 232 -11.57 -11.05 -3.55
N GLY A 233 -12.80 -11.54 -3.47
CA GLY A 233 -13.05 -12.97 -3.35
C GLY A 233 -14.54 -13.32 -3.38
N HIS A 234 -14.80 -14.62 -3.48
CA HIS A 234 -16.13 -15.17 -3.31
C HIS A 234 -16.09 -16.52 -2.60
N THR A 235 -17.14 -16.82 -1.84
CA THR A 235 -17.33 -18.10 -1.14
C THR A 235 -18.27 -19.05 -1.90
N GLY A 236 -18.61 -18.69 -3.14
CA GLY A 236 -19.65 -19.34 -3.95
C GLY A 236 -21.04 -18.78 -3.68
N THR A 237 -21.38 -18.46 -2.42
CA THR A 237 -22.70 -17.88 -2.06
C THR A 237 -22.68 -16.35 -1.90
N VAL A 238 -21.52 -15.76 -1.58
CA VAL A 238 -21.32 -14.30 -1.53
C VAL A 238 -19.99 -13.92 -2.17
N ALA A 239 -19.97 -12.76 -2.82
CA ALA A 239 -18.78 -12.17 -3.43
C ALA A 239 -18.60 -10.72 -2.97
N TRP A 240 -17.35 -10.29 -2.83
CA TRP A 240 -16.99 -8.91 -2.51
C TRP A 240 -15.83 -8.41 -3.37
N ALA A 241 -15.84 -7.10 -3.59
CA ALA A 241 -14.78 -6.38 -4.26
C ALA A 241 -14.63 -4.99 -3.65
N ILE A 242 -13.44 -4.42 -3.76
CA ILE A 242 -13.15 -3.08 -3.24
C ILE A 242 -12.65 -2.13 -4.33
N THR A 243 -12.90 -0.85 -4.10
CA THR A 243 -12.19 0.26 -4.75
C THR A 243 -11.65 1.19 -3.67
N ASN A 244 -10.58 1.93 -3.94
CA ASN A 244 -10.07 2.92 -2.99
C ASN A 244 -11.11 4.05 -2.81
N ALA A 245 -11.46 4.38 -1.55
CA ALA A 245 -12.45 5.42 -1.27
C ALA A 245 -11.92 6.86 -1.47
N MET A 246 -10.61 7.02 -1.69
CA MET A 246 -9.93 8.32 -1.71
C MET A 246 -10.23 9.16 -0.45
N ALA A 247 -10.46 8.47 0.67
CA ALA A 247 -10.75 9.13 1.94
C ALA A 247 -9.46 9.72 2.50
N ASP A 248 -9.58 10.89 3.12
CA ASP A 248 -8.48 11.46 3.87
C ASP A 248 -8.52 10.93 5.32
N TYR A 249 -7.59 10.07 5.70
CA TYR A 249 -7.55 9.44 7.04
C TYR A 249 -6.23 9.60 7.79
N GLN A 250 -5.27 10.34 7.24
CA GLN A 250 -3.99 10.64 7.88
C GLN A 250 -3.83 12.14 8.01
N ASP A 251 -3.17 12.63 9.05
CA ASP A 251 -2.90 14.05 9.26
C ASP A 251 -1.40 14.33 9.28
N LEU A 252 -1.02 15.47 8.72
CA LEU A 252 0.33 16.02 8.80
C LEU A 252 0.32 17.29 9.64
N TYR A 253 1.18 17.36 10.63
CA TYR A 253 1.34 18.54 11.48
C TYR A 253 2.72 19.15 11.29
N ARG A 254 2.78 20.48 11.17
CA ARG A 254 4.04 21.22 11.26
C ARG A 254 4.47 21.32 12.72
N GLU A 255 5.49 20.57 13.08
CA GLU A 255 6.07 20.54 14.41
C GLU A 255 7.09 21.66 14.61
N ARG A 256 7.07 22.26 15.80
CA ARG A 256 8.16 23.12 16.29
C ARG A 256 8.93 22.31 17.32
N LEU A 257 10.14 21.94 16.95
CA LEU A 257 11.04 21.15 17.76
C LEU A 257 12.22 22.01 18.19
N ARG A 258 12.79 21.74 19.37
CA ARG A 258 14.06 22.33 19.79
C ARG A 258 14.93 21.30 20.48
N ARG A 259 16.24 21.44 20.33
CA ARG A 259 17.22 20.67 21.07
C ARG A 259 17.56 21.41 22.36
N THR A 260 17.53 20.69 23.48
CA THR A 260 17.93 21.18 24.79
C THR A 260 18.97 20.23 25.38
N GLY A 261 19.64 20.63 26.47
CA GLY A 261 20.55 19.72 27.20
C GLY A 261 19.87 18.42 27.68
N ALA A 262 18.53 18.42 27.81
CA ALA A 262 17.73 17.27 28.22
C ALA A 262 17.21 16.40 27.05
N GLY A 263 17.48 16.78 25.79
CA GLY A 263 17.08 16.04 24.60
C GLY A 263 16.32 16.88 23.58
N VAL A 264 15.21 16.36 23.05
CA VAL A 264 14.34 17.04 22.09
C VAL A 264 13.03 17.39 22.77
N GLU A 265 12.57 18.62 22.57
CA GLU A 265 11.25 19.08 23.02
C GLU A 265 10.40 19.49 21.82
N ALA A 266 9.10 19.21 21.91
CA ALA A 266 8.09 19.62 20.95
C ALA A 266 7.13 20.63 21.59
N LEU A 267 6.80 21.69 20.85
CA LEU A 267 5.83 22.66 21.32
C LEU A 267 4.40 22.08 21.28
N GLY A 268 3.80 21.95 22.46
CA GLY A 268 2.44 21.50 22.65
C GLY A 268 1.39 22.48 22.11
N PRO A 269 0.13 22.02 21.96
CA PRO A 269 -0.98 22.90 21.58
C PRO A 269 -1.29 23.96 22.65
N ASP A 270 -0.95 23.69 23.91
CA ASP A 270 -1.01 24.61 25.06
C ASP A 270 0.03 25.74 25.00
N GLY A 271 0.98 25.68 24.07
CA GLY A 271 2.09 26.64 23.99
C GLY A 271 3.24 26.33 24.94
N ILE A 272 3.22 25.17 25.59
CA ILE A 272 4.27 24.70 26.51
C ILE A 272 5.17 23.71 25.75
N TRP A 273 6.47 23.71 26.07
CA TRP A 273 7.41 22.74 25.52
C TRP A 273 7.32 21.43 26.30
N HIS A 274 7.05 20.33 25.59
CA HIS A 274 6.98 18.98 26.15
C HIS A 274 8.14 18.15 25.63
N ARG A 275 8.68 17.26 26.46
CA ARG A 275 9.73 16.34 26.04
C ARG A 275 9.18 15.39 24.96
N ALA A 276 9.86 15.31 23.82
CA ALA A 276 9.54 14.34 22.78
C ALA A 276 10.31 13.04 23.02
N ALA A 277 9.68 11.89 22.72
CA ALA A 277 10.39 10.62 22.72
C ALA A 277 11.37 10.60 21.55
N ARG A 278 12.62 10.19 21.80
CA ARG A 278 13.64 10.11 20.75
C ARG A 278 14.68 9.03 20.99
N HIS A 279 15.17 8.45 19.91
CA HIS A 279 16.31 7.52 19.89
C HIS A 279 16.94 7.50 18.50
N THR A 280 18.16 6.98 18.38
CA THR A 280 18.85 6.84 17.09
C THR A 280 18.79 5.38 16.64
N GLU A 281 18.52 5.18 15.35
CA GLU A 281 18.63 3.88 14.68
C GLU A 281 19.71 3.94 13.60
N ARG A 282 20.24 2.77 13.22
CA ARG A 282 21.23 2.60 12.16
C ARG A 282 20.59 1.89 10.97
N ILE A 283 20.86 2.38 9.76
CA ILE A 283 20.44 1.78 8.49
C ILE A 283 21.69 1.41 7.70
N ASP A 284 21.91 0.11 7.52
CA ASP A 284 22.98 -0.39 6.65
C ASP A 284 22.58 -0.22 5.18
N VAL A 285 23.54 0.19 4.35
CA VAL A 285 23.34 0.49 2.93
C VAL A 285 24.34 -0.33 2.11
N ALA A 286 23.87 -1.12 1.16
CA ALA A 286 24.76 -1.91 0.31
C ALA A 286 25.69 -1.00 -0.51
N GLY A 287 26.99 -1.18 -0.34
CA GLY A 287 28.01 -0.40 -1.05
C GLY A 287 28.30 0.99 -0.47
N GLU A 288 27.68 1.39 0.64
CA GLU A 288 27.91 2.67 1.31
C GLU A 288 28.07 2.51 2.83
N ASP A 289 28.42 3.60 3.52
CA ASP A 289 28.50 3.62 4.98
C ASP A 289 27.11 3.50 5.63
N THR A 290 27.04 2.89 6.81
CA THR A 290 25.84 2.88 7.64
C THR A 290 25.37 4.31 7.94
N VAL A 291 24.08 4.56 7.77
CA VAL A 291 23.46 5.88 8.03
C VAL A 291 22.76 5.86 9.39
N GLU A 292 23.00 6.89 10.19
CA GLU A 292 22.21 7.14 11.41
C GLU A 292 20.92 7.90 11.12
N VAL A 293 19.83 7.49 11.77
CA VAL A 293 18.53 8.14 11.68
C VAL A 293 18.01 8.41 13.08
N GLU A 294 17.88 9.69 13.45
CA GLU A 294 17.17 10.09 14.66
C GLU A 294 15.66 9.89 14.44
N ILE A 295 15.04 9.14 15.36
CA ILE A 295 13.62 8.86 15.41
C ILE A 295 13.04 9.73 16.51
N ILE A 296 12.02 10.52 16.19
CA ILE A 296 11.35 11.44 17.12
C ILE A 296 9.85 11.19 17.05
N GLU A 297 9.20 11.14 18.20
CA GLU A 297 7.74 11.02 18.30
C GLU A 297 7.17 12.07 19.26
N THR A 298 6.20 12.83 18.75
CA THR A 298 5.42 13.81 19.52
C THR A 298 4.07 13.22 19.90
N ASP A 299 3.30 13.91 20.74
CA ASP A 299 1.91 13.52 21.07
C ASP A 299 1.00 13.39 19.83
N ARG A 300 1.37 14.07 18.72
CA ARG A 300 0.61 14.02 17.47
C ARG A 300 0.98 12.80 16.65
N GLY A 301 2.23 12.34 16.72
CA GLY A 301 2.71 11.14 16.07
C GLY A 301 4.20 11.18 15.74
N PRO A 302 4.69 10.15 15.04
CA PRO A 302 6.07 10.10 14.55
C PRO A 302 6.40 11.28 13.64
N VAL A 303 7.59 11.87 13.82
CA VAL A 303 8.17 12.87 12.92
C VAL A 303 8.74 12.14 11.70
N ILE A 304 8.12 12.34 10.54
CA ILE A 304 8.47 11.65 9.29
C ILE A 304 9.44 12.43 8.40
N ALA A 305 9.55 13.74 8.58
CA ALA A 305 10.46 14.60 7.84
C ALA A 305 10.98 15.75 8.70
N GLY A 306 12.23 16.15 8.48
CA GLY A 306 12.93 17.19 9.25
C GLY A 306 13.36 16.74 10.65
N GLY A 307 13.60 17.72 11.52
CA GLY A 307 14.01 17.56 12.91
C GLY A 307 14.02 18.90 13.65
N PRO A 308 14.63 18.99 14.86
CA PRO A 308 14.90 20.24 15.56
C PRO A 308 15.63 21.28 14.71
N GLU A 309 16.41 20.82 13.75
CA GLU A 309 17.21 21.63 12.83
C GLU A 309 16.40 22.13 11.61
N GLY A 310 15.17 21.63 11.40
CA GLY A 310 14.34 21.91 10.23
C GLY A 310 14.38 20.80 9.16
N LEU A 311 13.92 21.12 7.97
CA LEU A 311 14.06 20.32 6.74
C LEU A 311 15.40 20.64 6.06
N ASP A 312 15.90 19.69 5.27
CA ASP A 312 17.16 19.83 4.52
C ASP A 312 17.12 20.96 3.48
N ASP A 313 15.93 21.40 3.07
CA ASP A 313 15.70 22.53 2.16
C ASP A 313 15.78 23.92 2.85
N GLY A 314 16.15 23.95 4.13
CA GLY A 314 16.25 25.16 4.93
C GLY A 314 14.92 25.62 5.54
N THR A 315 13.82 24.91 5.30
CA THR A 315 12.54 25.20 5.95
C THR A 315 12.64 24.87 7.45
N PRO A 316 12.37 25.81 8.37
CA PRO A 316 12.44 25.57 9.81
C PRO A 316 11.19 24.82 10.31
N ALA A 317 10.92 23.64 9.75
CA ALA A 317 9.77 22.82 10.07
C ALA A 317 10.17 21.34 10.21
N ALA A 318 9.50 20.65 11.11
CA ALA A 318 9.44 19.19 11.10
C ALA A 318 7.99 18.78 10.79
N LEU A 319 7.78 17.59 10.24
CA LEU A 319 6.45 17.08 9.90
C LEU A 319 6.18 15.81 10.68
N SER A 320 5.13 15.80 11.52
CA SER A 320 4.64 14.58 12.17
C SER A 320 3.43 14.00 11.44
N LEU A 321 3.37 12.67 11.39
CA LEU A 321 2.29 11.91 10.77
C LEU A 321 1.41 11.27 11.84
N ARG A 322 0.12 11.60 11.82
CA ARG A 322 -0.89 10.94 12.64
C ARG A 322 -1.81 10.10 11.77
N TYR A 323 -1.98 8.83 12.10
CA TYR A 323 -2.83 7.91 11.34
C TYR A 323 -3.45 6.83 12.23
N PRO A 324 -4.59 6.22 11.84
CA PRO A 324 -5.43 5.47 12.77
C PRO A 324 -4.76 4.26 13.43
N PRO A 325 -4.01 3.39 12.72
CA PRO A 325 -3.27 2.29 13.32
C PRO A 325 -2.27 2.74 14.40
N ARG A 326 -1.55 3.84 14.18
CA ARG A 326 -0.60 4.38 15.17
C ARG A 326 -1.28 4.81 16.46
N VAL A 327 -2.47 5.41 16.33
CA VAL A 327 -3.27 5.93 17.45
C VAL A 327 -4.03 4.82 18.17
N THR A 328 -4.61 3.88 17.43
CA THR A 328 -5.58 2.91 17.97
C THR A 328 -5.00 1.52 18.21
N ALA A 329 -3.77 1.26 17.74
CA ALA A 329 -3.15 -0.05 17.72
C ALA A 329 -4.07 -1.09 17.04
N ASP A 330 -4.66 -0.73 15.90
CA ASP A 330 -5.61 -1.57 15.17
C ASP A 330 -5.55 -1.31 13.66
N LEU A 331 -5.24 -2.36 12.89
CA LEU A 331 -5.21 -2.35 11.42
C LEU A 331 -6.48 -2.95 10.80
N GLY A 332 -7.35 -3.56 11.61
CA GLY A 332 -8.58 -4.21 11.15
C GLY A 332 -8.42 -5.65 10.68
N PHE A 333 -7.33 -6.32 11.08
CA PHE A 333 -7.08 -7.73 10.76
C PHE A 333 -8.17 -8.67 11.31
N GLY A 334 -8.88 -8.27 12.37
CA GLY A 334 -10.06 -9.00 12.89
C GLY A 334 -11.20 -9.15 11.88
N ALA A 335 -11.18 -8.45 10.74
CA ALA A 335 -12.15 -8.66 9.66
C ALA A 335 -11.79 -9.85 8.75
N LEU A 336 -10.51 -10.25 8.69
CA LEU A 336 -10.02 -11.13 7.62
C LEU A 336 -10.58 -12.55 7.71
N LEU A 337 -10.48 -13.19 8.87
CA LEU A 337 -10.98 -14.55 9.05
C LEU A 337 -12.54 -14.61 8.96
N PRO A 338 -13.30 -13.67 9.56
CA PRO A 338 -14.74 -13.59 9.34
C PRO A 338 -15.16 -13.38 7.88
N LEU A 339 -14.38 -12.65 7.07
CA LEU A 339 -14.66 -12.50 5.63
C LEU A 339 -14.60 -13.84 4.90
N LEU A 340 -13.62 -14.70 5.22
CA LEU A 340 -13.53 -16.04 4.62
C LEU A 340 -14.73 -16.92 4.98
N ARG A 341 -15.28 -16.75 6.19
CA ARG A 341 -16.45 -17.47 6.68
C ARG A 341 -17.78 -16.92 6.16
N ALA A 342 -17.79 -15.81 5.41
CA ALA A 342 -19.03 -15.17 4.97
C ALA A 342 -19.85 -16.09 4.04
N ARG A 343 -21.18 -16.07 4.22
CA ARG A 343 -22.12 -16.78 3.33
C ARG A 343 -23.14 -15.88 2.67
N ARG A 344 -23.39 -14.72 3.27
CA ARG A 344 -24.32 -13.70 2.79
C ARG A 344 -23.69 -12.31 2.96
N VAL A 345 -24.24 -11.33 2.27
CA VAL A 345 -23.79 -9.93 2.33
C VAL A 345 -23.81 -9.38 3.76
N ALA A 346 -24.76 -9.80 4.59
CA ALA A 346 -24.82 -9.38 5.99
C ALA A 346 -23.61 -9.85 6.82
N ASP A 347 -22.96 -10.95 6.45
CA ASP A 347 -21.74 -11.40 7.12
C ASP A 347 -20.54 -10.56 6.67
N VAL A 348 -20.46 -10.25 5.37
CA VAL A 348 -19.44 -9.34 4.82
C VAL A 348 -19.54 -7.95 5.48
N ASP A 349 -20.75 -7.39 5.56
CA ASP A 349 -20.98 -6.09 6.21
C ASP A 349 -20.56 -6.11 7.68
N ARG A 350 -20.87 -7.19 8.41
CA ARG A 350 -20.48 -7.35 9.81
C ARG A 350 -18.97 -7.50 9.99
N ALA A 351 -18.31 -8.32 9.16
CA ALA A 351 -16.86 -8.50 9.22
C ALA A 351 -16.12 -7.16 9.05
N LEU A 352 -16.62 -6.32 8.15
CA LEU A 352 -16.05 -4.99 7.87
C LEU A 352 -16.31 -3.94 8.97
N ASP A 353 -17.02 -4.27 10.05
CA ASP A 353 -17.08 -3.43 11.25
C ASP A 353 -15.74 -3.41 12.00
N ALA A 354 -14.92 -4.46 11.87
CA ALA A 354 -13.56 -4.50 12.40
C ALA A 354 -12.54 -3.80 11.48
N TRP A 355 -12.86 -3.53 10.21
CA TRP A 355 -11.93 -2.99 9.23
C TRP A 355 -11.47 -1.56 9.57
N ALA A 356 -10.15 -1.30 9.55
CA ALA A 356 -9.59 -0.01 9.92
C ALA A 356 -8.90 0.70 8.76
N GLU A 357 -7.97 0.05 8.06
CA GLU A 357 -7.15 0.65 7.00
C GLU A 357 -6.80 -0.39 5.94
N PRO A 358 -6.81 -0.05 4.63
CA PRO A 358 -7.15 1.23 4.00
C PRO A 358 -8.66 1.52 3.99
N VAL A 359 -9.03 2.78 3.76
CA VAL A 359 -10.44 3.16 3.60
C VAL A 359 -10.90 2.85 2.18
N ASN A 360 -11.83 1.91 2.06
CA ASN A 360 -12.29 1.34 0.79
C ASN A 360 -13.78 1.56 0.59
N VAL A 361 -14.21 1.73 -0.66
CA VAL A 361 -15.59 1.43 -1.05
C VAL A 361 -15.67 -0.07 -1.30
N VAL A 362 -16.50 -0.75 -0.53
CA VAL A 362 -16.79 -2.17 -0.65
C VAL A 362 -18.11 -2.35 -1.39
N GLN A 363 -18.09 -3.20 -2.39
CA GLN A 363 -19.27 -3.73 -3.05
C GLN A 363 -19.37 -5.22 -2.71
N ALA A 364 -20.58 -5.72 -2.41
CA ALA A 364 -20.82 -7.14 -2.23
C ALA A 364 -22.20 -7.54 -2.74
N ALA A 365 -22.32 -8.80 -3.17
CA ALA A 365 -23.57 -9.41 -3.55
C ALA A 365 -23.60 -10.88 -3.13
N ASP A 366 -24.78 -11.39 -2.79
CA ASP A 366 -24.98 -12.82 -2.49
C ASP A 366 -26.06 -13.45 -3.38
N THR A 367 -26.11 -14.78 -3.35
CA THR A 367 -27.06 -15.58 -4.12
C THR A 367 -28.50 -15.48 -3.62
N GLU A 368 -28.73 -14.90 -2.44
CA GLU A 368 -30.06 -14.65 -1.87
C GLU A 368 -30.63 -13.27 -2.27
N GLY A 369 -29.86 -12.50 -3.04
CA GLY A 369 -30.25 -11.17 -3.54
C GLY A 369 -29.85 -10.02 -2.62
N GLY A 370 -29.02 -10.26 -1.62
CA GLY A 370 -28.37 -9.23 -0.81
C GLY A 370 -27.39 -8.41 -1.63
N LEU A 371 -27.32 -7.09 -1.36
CA LEU A 371 -26.44 -6.14 -2.03
C LEU A 371 -25.83 -5.18 -1.01
N LEU A 372 -24.55 -4.86 -1.15
CA LEU A 372 -23.83 -3.90 -0.30
C LEU A 372 -23.06 -2.90 -1.15
N HIS A 373 -23.13 -1.65 -0.74
CA HIS A 373 -22.22 -0.59 -1.17
C HIS A 373 -21.87 0.26 0.06
N ARG A 374 -20.69 0.04 0.64
CA ARG A 374 -20.26 0.63 1.92
C ARG A 374 -18.89 1.29 1.79
N VAL A 375 -18.68 2.41 2.48
CA VAL A 375 -17.32 2.88 2.75
C VAL A 375 -16.87 2.26 4.08
N ALA A 376 -15.84 1.42 4.04
CA ALA A 376 -15.28 0.73 5.21
C ALA A 376 -13.89 1.28 5.54
N GLY A 377 -13.59 1.44 6.83
CA GLY A 377 -12.33 1.98 7.33
C GLY A 377 -12.53 3.16 8.29
N ARG A 378 -11.45 3.56 8.98
CA ARG A 378 -11.49 4.60 10.02
C ARG A 378 -11.07 5.96 9.47
N VAL A 379 -11.99 6.92 9.53
CA VAL A 379 -11.73 8.33 9.18
C VAL A 379 -11.84 9.19 10.44
N PRO A 380 -10.79 9.96 10.81
CA PRO A 380 -10.84 10.80 12.00
C PRO A 380 -11.84 11.95 11.86
N VAL A 381 -12.55 12.30 12.94
CA VAL A 381 -13.35 13.53 13.01
C VAL A 381 -12.43 14.68 13.42
N ARG A 382 -12.29 15.69 12.55
CA ARG A 382 -11.31 16.78 12.70
C ARG A 382 -11.68 18.02 11.88
N PRO A 383 -11.03 19.18 12.12
CA PRO A 383 -11.22 20.36 11.28
C PRO A 383 -10.93 20.09 9.80
N ALA A 384 -11.64 20.77 8.91
CA ALA A 384 -11.50 20.56 7.46
C ALA A 384 -10.09 20.89 6.93
N ALA A 385 -9.38 21.81 7.59
CA ALA A 385 -8.01 22.21 7.23
C ALA A 385 -7.05 21.02 7.24
N ASN A 386 -7.24 20.08 8.17
CA ASN A 386 -6.44 18.86 8.27
C ASN A 386 -6.49 18.04 6.98
N GLY A 387 -7.56 18.12 6.20
CA GLY A 387 -7.71 17.34 4.96
C GLY A 387 -6.99 17.90 3.74
N LEU A 388 -6.48 19.13 3.82
CA LEU A 388 -6.00 19.84 2.63
C LEU A 388 -4.48 19.88 2.54
N ARG A 389 -3.79 20.23 3.63
CA ARG A 389 -2.35 20.48 3.67
C ARG A 389 -1.78 20.18 5.06
N PRO A 390 -0.45 20.17 5.26
CA PRO A 390 0.11 20.14 6.61
C PRO A 390 -0.44 21.31 7.44
N VAL A 391 -1.05 21.01 8.59
CA VAL A 391 -1.70 22.06 9.39
C VAL A 391 -0.70 22.80 10.28
N PRO A 392 -0.72 24.15 10.28
CA PRO A 392 -0.05 24.95 11.31
C PRO A 392 -0.70 24.73 12.68
N ARG A 393 0.09 24.93 13.74
CA ARG A 393 -0.29 24.71 15.16
C ARG A 393 -1.58 25.40 15.63
N LEU A 394 -2.00 26.51 15.02
CA LEU A 394 -3.02 27.40 15.60
C LEU A 394 -4.46 26.86 15.41
N GLY A 395 -4.87 26.03 16.36
CA GLY A 395 -6.26 25.65 16.57
C GLY A 395 -6.38 24.82 17.84
N ALA A 396 -7.31 25.20 18.72
CA ALA A 396 -7.62 24.50 19.97
C ALA A 396 -7.67 22.97 19.77
N ARG A 397 -7.33 22.21 20.82
CA ARG A 397 -7.56 20.76 20.90
C ARG A 397 -8.85 20.44 20.14
N PRO A 398 -8.86 19.50 19.17
CA PRO A 398 -10.13 18.95 18.71
C PRO A 398 -10.84 18.44 19.95
N ARG A 399 -11.81 19.21 20.47
CA ARG A 399 -12.77 18.70 21.43
C ARG A 399 -13.57 17.70 20.62
N VAL A 400 -13.39 16.42 20.99
CA VAL A 400 -14.02 15.19 20.49
C VAL A 400 -13.02 14.27 19.79
N ASP A 401 -12.32 13.48 20.61
CA ASP A 401 -11.80 12.14 20.32
C ASP A 401 -12.95 11.18 19.95
N ARG A 402 -13.54 11.37 18.77
CA ARG A 402 -14.36 10.31 18.16
C ARG A 402 -13.76 10.00 16.80
N LEU A 403 -13.18 8.81 16.69
CA LEU A 403 -13.17 8.12 15.42
C LEU A 403 -14.63 8.05 14.97
N ALA A 404 -14.92 8.47 13.74
CA ALA A 404 -16.26 8.24 13.24
C ALA A 404 -16.51 6.73 13.23
N HIS A 405 -17.61 6.31 13.86
CA HIS A 405 -18.25 5.01 13.63
C HIS A 405 -18.45 4.79 12.11
N PRO A 406 -18.66 3.54 11.66
CA PRO A 406 -18.73 3.18 10.24
C PRO A 406 -19.48 4.20 9.40
N ALA A 407 -18.98 4.49 8.20
CA ALA A 407 -19.66 5.38 7.27
C ALA A 407 -21.15 5.00 7.16
N PRO A 408 -22.06 5.97 6.99
CA PRO A 408 -23.50 5.74 7.10
C PRO A 408 -23.94 4.57 6.21
N ARG A 409 -24.50 3.54 6.85
CA ARG A 409 -25.15 2.40 6.18
C ARG A 409 -26.25 2.94 5.29
N ARG A 410 -26.11 2.83 3.97
CA ARG A 410 -27.23 3.03 3.04
C ARG A 410 -27.76 1.66 2.66
N PRO A 411 -28.86 1.18 3.28
CA PRO A 411 -29.58 0.06 2.70
C PRO A 411 -30.06 0.48 1.32
N HIS A 412 -29.70 -0.28 0.28
CA HIS A 412 -30.41 -0.21 -0.99
C HIS A 412 -31.83 -0.73 -0.73
N ARG A 413 -32.79 0.16 -0.49
CA ARG A 413 -34.20 -0.21 -0.53
C ARG A 413 -34.54 -0.61 -1.97
N ARG A 414 -35.14 -1.80 -2.15
CA ARG A 414 -35.86 -2.19 -3.36
C ARG A 414 -36.80 -1.04 -3.73
N ARG A 415 -36.48 -0.27 -4.77
CA ARG A 415 -37.47 0.62 -5.39
C ARG A 415 -38.23 -0.22 -6.41
N ARG A 416 -39.45 -0.61 -6.07
CA ARG A 416 -40.46 -0.96 -7.06
C ARG A 416 -40.84 0.33 -7.78
N GLY A 417 -40.80 0.32 -9.11
CA GLY A 417 -41.45 1.35 -9.94
C GLY A 417 -40.61 2.59 -10.25
N ASP A 418 -40.52 2.84 -11.55
CA ASP A 418 -40.25 4.07 -12.29
C ASP A 418 -38.83 4.66 -12.27
N GLY A 419 -38.24 4.59 -13.47
CA GLY A 419 -36.93 5.08 -13.80
C GLY A 419 -36.81 6.59 -13.69
N GLN A 420 -35.98 7.04 -12.74
CA GLN A 420 -35.30 8.33 -12.81
C GLN A 420 -33.92 8.20 -12.16
N PRO A 421 -32.86 8.78 -12.77
CA PRO A 421 -31.53 8.79 -12.18
C PRO A 421 -31.53 9.60 -10.87
N ALA A 422 -30.92 9.04 -9.83
CA ALA A 422 -30.83 9.68 -8.51
C ALA A 422 -30.05 10.99 -8.59
N ARG A 423 -30.74 12.12 -8.48
CA ARG A 423 -30.13 13.42 -8.15
C ARG A 423 -29.79 13.48 -6.65
N PRO A 424 -28.69 14.14 -6.24
CA PRO A 424 -28.36 14.29 -4.83
C PRO A 424 -29.29 15.32 -4.17
N GLY A 425 -30.35 14.84 -3.52
CA GLY A 425 -31.21 15.65 -2.65
C GLY A 425 -30.57 15.93 -1.28
N HIS A 426 -30.66 17.18 -0.84
CA HIS A 426 -30.23 17.68 0.46
C HIS A 426 -31.21 17.26 1.58
N ALA A 427 -30.70 16.68 2.67
CA ALA A 427 -31.34 16.68 3.99
C ALA A 427 -30.24 16.60 5.08
N PRO A 428 -30.44 17.25 6.25
CA PRO A 428 -29.37 17.59 7.18
C PRO A 428 -29.12 16.46 8.19
N GLY A 429 -27.93 15.89 8.15
CA GLY A 429 -27.45 14.91 9.14
C GLY A 429 -25.95 14.75 8.96
N ARG A 430 -25.19 14.90 10.06
CA ARG A 430 -23.73 15.02 10.13
C ARG A 430 -23.02 14.07 9.15
N ARG A 431 -22.51 14.62 8.04
CA ARG A 431 -21.81 13.89 6.98
C ARG A 431 -20.35 13.66 7.37
N VAL A 432 -19.91 12.40 7.32
CA VAL A 432 -18.52 12.08 6.96
C VAL A 432 -18.32 12.61 5.55
N ARG A 433 -17.43 13.61 5.40
CA ARG A 433 -17.17 14.23 4.11
C ARG A 433 -16.09 13.43 3.36
N PRO A 434 -16.38 12.87 2.17
CA PRO A 434 -15.32 12.44 1.26
C PRO A 434 -14.53 13.66 0.76
N ALA A 435 -13.40 13.42 0.10
CA ALA A 435 -12.51 14.45 -0.46
C ALA A 435 -13.28 15.52 -1.27
N ALA A 436 -12.65 16.70 -1.42
CA ALA A 436 -13.22 17.88 -2.07
C ALA A 436 -13.99 17.55 -3.37
N PRO A 437 -15.13 18.21 -3.66
CA PRO A 437 -15.97 17.87 -4.80
C PRO A 437 -15.20 18.02 -6.11
N ARG A 438 -14.85 16.88 -6.71
CA ARG A 438 -14.31 16.80 -8.07
C ARG A 438 -15.48 16.53 -9.02
N ARG A 439 -15.48 17.16 -10.21
CA ARG A 439 -16.35 16.73 -11.31
C ARG A 439 -16.08 15.24 -11.58
N PRO A 440 -17.11 14.41 -11.89
CA PRO A 440 -16.87 13.01 -12.20
C PRO A 440 -15.87 12.93 -13.36
N HIS A 441 -14.78 12.19 -13.17
CA HIS A 441 -13.84 11.89 -14.25
C HIS A 441 -14.63 11.30 -15.43
N HIS A 442 -14.24 11.59 -16.67
CA HIS A 442 -14.90 11.07 -17.88
C HIS A 442 -15.15 9.54 -17.81
N ARG A 443 -14.24 8.80 -17.16
CA ARG A 443 -14.37 7.37 -16.84
C ARG A 443 -15.60 7.03 -15.99
N ALA A 444 -15.85 7.77 -14.92
CA ALA A 444 -17.02 7.56 -14.05
C ALA A 444 -18.33 7.81 -14.81
N ALA A 445 -18.35 8.84 -15.68
CA ALA A 445 -19.50 9.13 -16.54
C ALA A 445 -19.74 8.02 -17.60
N ARG A 446 -18.67 7.47 -18.21
CA ARG A 446 -18.76 6.34 -19.15
C ARG A 446 -19.29 5.07 -18.47
N GLY A 447 -18.84 4.76 -17.25
CA GLY A 447 -19.35 3.61 -16.48
C GLY A 447 -20.85 3.70 -16.21
N GLN A 448 -21.35 4.89 -15.87
CA GLN A 448 -22.80 5.11 -15.71
C GLN A 448 -23.56 4.98 -17.05
N GLY A 449 -23.01 5.51 -18.14
CA GLY A 449 -23.60 5.39 -19.48
C GLY A 449 -23.75 3.95 -19.96
N ALA A 450 -22.76 3.09 -19.69
CA ALA A 450 -22.79 1.67 -20.04
C ALA A 450 -23.88 0.87 -19.28
N LEU A 451 -24.24 1.28 -18.06
CA LEU A 451 -25.29 0.64 -17.26
C LEU A 451 -26.71 1.12 -17.59
N VAL A 452 -26.83 2.30 -18.20
CA VAL A 452 -28.11 2.97 -18.48
C VAL A 452 -28.49 2.89 -19.97
N GLY A 453 -27.55 2.55 -20.85
CA GLY A 453 -27.74 2.45 -22.30
C GLY A 453 -28.57 1.25 -22.75
N GLY A 454 -29.86 1.24 -22.38
CA GLY A 454 -30.91 0.50 -23.08
C GLY A 454 -31.74 1.49 -23.91
N GLY A 455 -31.50 1.54 -25.22
CA GLY A 455 -32.25 2.37 -26.17
C GLY A 455 -31.36 3.31 -26.97
N HIS A 456 -31.20 2.98 -28.26
CA HIS A 456 -30.43 3.70 -29.29
C HIS A 456 -28.91 3.60 -29.22
N ALA A 457 -28.38 2.49 -29.74
CA ALA A 457 -27.11 2.53 -30.46
C ALA A 457 -27.27 3.48 -31.66
N ARG A 458 -26.76 4.71 -31.54
CA ARG A 458 -26.42 5.51 -32.72
C ARG A 458 -25.01 5.12 -33.12
N ASP A 459 -24.93 4.49 -34.29
CA ASP A 459 -23.70 4.23 -35.03
C ASP A 459 -22.93 5.53 -35.25
N PRO A 460 -21.69 5.68 -34.73
CA PRO A 460 -20.92 6.88 -34.92
C PRO A 460 -19.91 6.75 -36.07
N HIS A 461 -20.14 5.94 -37.11
CA HIS A 461 -19.24 5.95 -38.28
C HIS A 461 -19.99 5.80 -39.62
N GLY A 462 -20.49 6.91 -40.14
CA GLY A 462 -20.80 7.03 -41.57
C GLY A 462 -19.51 7.17 -42.39
N HIS A 463 -19.11 6.12 -43.09
CA HIS A 463 -18.23 6.21 -44.26
C HIS A 463 -18.70 5.28 -45.38
N PRO A 464 -18.57 5.69 -46.67
CA PRO A 464 -19.14 4.98 -47.82
C PRO A 464 -18.33 3.72 -48.18
N PRO A 465 -18.89 2.77 -48.96
CA PRO A 465 -18.34 1.43 -49.07
C PRO A 465 -17.09 1.40 -49.97
N GLY A 466 -15.93 1.18 -49.37
CA GLY A 466 -14.67 0.88 -50.05
C GLY A 466 -14.36 -0.62 -50.02
N ARG A 467 -13.96 -1.15 -51.18
CA ARG A 467 -13.78 -2.57 -51.52
C ARG A 467 -12.93 -3.36 -50.51
N GLY A 468 -13.37 -4.59 -50.22
CA GLY A 468 -12.79 -5.48 -49.22
C GLY A 468 -11.36 -5.92 -49.48
N ARG A 469 -10.59 -6.02 -48.39
CA ARG A 469 -9.41 -6.87 -48.25
C ARG A 469 -9.66 -7.83 -47.08
N PRO A 470 -9.32 -9.13 -47.21
CA PRO A 470 -9.46 -10.07 -46.10
C PRO A 470 -8.42 -9.78 -45.00
N PRO A 471 -8.71 -10.16 -43.74
CA PRO A 471 -7.78 -9.98 -42.63
C PRO A 471 -6.53 -10.87 -42.79
N PRO A 472 -5.36 -10.46 -42.26
CA PRO A 472 -4.17 -11.30 -42.28
C PRO A 472 -4.27 -12.41 -41.22
N ASP A 473 -3.73 -13.58 -41.56
CA ASP A 473 -3.67 -14.76 -40.68
C ASP A 473 -2.83 -14.50 -39.41
N PRO A 474 -3.15 -15.20 -38.29
CA PRO A 474 -2.41 -15.09 -37.04
C PRO A 474 -0.99 -15.68 -37.14
N PRO A 475 -0.01 -15.15 -36.39
CA PRO A 475 1.38 -15.58 -36.48
C PRO A 475 1.56 -17.01 -35.96
N ARG A 476 2.21 -17.86 -36.77
CA ARG A 476 2.63 -19.21 -36.38
C ARG A 476 3.90 -19.14 -35.53
N SER A 477 3.86 -19.74 -34.35
CA SER A 477 5.03 -19.96 -33.48
C SER A 477 6.07 -20.88 -34.15
N PRO A 478 7.38 -20.57 -34.09
CA PRO A 478 8.39 -21.50 -34.56
C PRO A 478 8.69 -22.55 -33.50
N ALA A 479 8.52 -23.82 -33.88
CA ALA A 479 8.90 -25.00 -33.11
C ALA A 479 10.44 -25.11 -33.01
N PHE A 480 10.96 -25.24 -31.79
CA PHE A 480 12.33 -25.62 -31.53
C PHE A 480 12.49 -27.15 -31.70
N ARG A 481 13.20 -27.59 -32.74
CA ARG A 481 13.72 -28.96 -32.85
C ARG A 481 15.22 -28.94 -32.55
N GLY A 482 15.63 -29.72 -31.55
CA GLY A 482 17.03 -29.94 -31.21
C GLY A 482 17.75 -30.92 -32.14
N ARG A 483 19.08 -30.79 -32.18
CA ARG A 483 20.11 -31.79 -32.51
C ARG A 483 21.42 -31.23 -31.93
N THR A 484 21.88 -31.71 -30.78
CA THR A 484 22.87 -32.79 -30.54
C THR A 484 24.21 -32.68 -31.26
N GLY A 485 25.28 -32.65 -30.44
CA GLY A 485 26.68 -32.96 -30.76
C GLY A 485 27.62 -31.76 -30.64
N PHE A 486 28.83 -31.84 -30.07
CA PHE A 486 29.54 -32.86 -29.31
C PHE A 486 30.83 -32.20 -28.78
N ARG A 487 31.25 -32.61 -27.59
CA ARG A 487 32.62 -32.65 -27.03
C ARG A 487 33.38 -31.38 -26.60
N SER A 488 33.75 -31.51 -25.32
CA SER A 488 34.87 -30.98 -24.57
C SER A 488 36.23 -31.04 -25.26
N ARG A 489 37.06 -30.02 -24.96
CA ARG A 489 38.48 -30.21 -24.62
C ARG A 489 38.96 -29.05 -23.75
N THR A 490 39.44 -29.43 -22.58
CA THR A 490 40.35 -28.69 -21.70
C THR A 490 41.64 -28.36 -22.44
N ASP A 491 42.23 -27.18 -22.20
CA ASP A 491 43.65 -27.06 -21.90
C ASP A 491 43.96 -25.71 -21.23
N ALA A 492 44.73 -25.81 -20.15
CA ALA A 492 45.30 -24.71 -19.39
C ALA A 492 46.69 -24.36 -19.94
N ARG A 493 47.09 -23.07 -19.90
CA ARG A 493 48.48 -22.61 -19.66
C ARG A 493 48.56 -21.07 -19.52
N SER A 494 48.88 -20.64 -18.30
CA SER A 494 49.88 -19.63 -17.85
C SER A 494 50.38 -18.49 -18.77
N GLY A 495 50.50 -17.29 -18.18
CA GLY A 495 51.51 -16.24 -18.50
C GLY A 495 50.96 -14.80 -18.49
N THR A 496 50.99 -14.07 -17.37
CA THR A 496 51.92 -12.95 -17.02
C THR A 496 51.95 -11.73 -17.95
N ASP A 497 51.51 -10.61 -17.35
CA ASP A 497 52.02 -9.21 -17.38
C ASP A 497 51.89 -8.22 -18.55
N ALA A 498 51.60 -6.99 -18.10
CA ALA A 498 52.00 -5.66 -18.61
C ALA A 498 51.13 -4.87 -19.64
N ARG A 499 50.49 -3.83 -19.08
CA ARG A 499 50.40 -2.40 -19.51
C ARG A 499 50.40 -2.01 -21.00
N SER A 500 49.35 -1.29 -21.38
CA SER A 500 49.24 -0.01 -22.15
C SER A 500 47.89 -0.02 -22.89
N GLY A 501 47.07 1.01 -23.03
CA GLY A 501 47.22 2.46 -22.92
C GLY A 501 46.63 3.08 -24.18
N THR A 502 45.36 3.54 -24.14
CA THR A 502 44.64 4.53 -24.99
C THR A 502 43.13 4.28 -24.76
N GLY A 503 42.25 5.19 -24.32
CA GLY A 503 42.25 6.64 -24.29
C GLY A 503 41.11 7.14 -25.18
N PHE A 504 39.97 7.54 -24.60
CA PHE A 504 39.20 8.74 -25.01
C PHE A 504 38.17 9.14 -23.95
N ARG A 505 38.18 10.43 -23.58
CA ARG A 505 37.33 11.11 -22.59
C ARG A 505 36.38 12.08 -23.31
N SER A 506 35.23 12.36 -22.68
CA SER A 506 34.61 13.70 -22.50
C SER A 506 33.43 13.54 -21.54
N GLY A 507 33.41 14.08 -20.32
CA GLY A 507 33.31 15.52 -19.96
C GLY A 507 31.81 15.85 -19.80
N THR A 508 31.26 16.32 -18.69
CA THR A 508 31.70 17.37 -17.76
C THR A 508 30.96 17.28 -16.41
N GLY A 509 31.70 17.44 -15.31
CA GLY A 509 31.16 17.75 -13.98
C GLY A 509 31.48 19.19 -13.57
N PHE A 510 30.61 19.81 -12.79
CA PHE A 510 30.85 21.11 -12.17
C PHE A 510 30.94 20.95 -10.64
N ARG A 511 32.04 21.44 -10.07
CA ARG A 511 32.41 21.33 -8.66
C ARG A 511 31.80 22.46 -7.82
N SER A 512 31.44 22.10 -6.60
CA SER A 512 31.17 22.96 -5.45
C SER A 512 32.45 23.68 -4.96
N ARG A 513 32.30 24.91 -4.47
CA ARG A 513 33.34 25.66 -3.74
C ARG A 513 32.92 25.79 -2.28
N THR A 514 33.62 25.09 -1.40
CA THR A 514 33.76 25.43 0.02
C THR A 514 34.95 26.37 0.20
N ARG A 515 34.80 27.40 1.05
CA ARG A 515 35.89 28.29 1.45
C ARG A 515 35.82 28.47 2.96
N ALA A 516 36.84 28.00 3.67
CA ALA A 516 37.10 28.38 5.05
C ALA A 516 38.59 28.30 5.35
N GLN A 517 39.00 29.23 6.22
CA GLN A 517 40.23 29.34 7.01
C GLN A 517 41.42 30.13 6.43
N GLY A 518 41.94 31.01 7.31
CA GLY A 518 43.13 31.82 7.12
C GLY A 518 43.16 33.01 8.08
N ARG A 519 43.30 32.75 9.39
CA ARG A 519 43.49 33.74 10.45
C ARG A 519 44.95 33.63 10.92
N THR A 520 45.77 34.68 10.76
CA THR A 520 46.97 35.00 11.58
C THR A 520 47.64 36.27 11.04
N GLY A 521 48.06 37.18 11.92
CA GLY A 521 49.05 38.21 11.56
C GLY A 521 48.85 39.55 12.25
N SER A 522 49.34 39.65 13.49
CA SER A 522 49.52 40.86 14.29
C SER A 522 50.31 41.97 13.59
N ARG A 523 49.92 43.23 13.80
CA ARG A 523 50.84 44.37 14.00
C ARG A 523 50.07 45.54 14.62
N GLY A 524 50.45 45.90 15.85
CA GLY A 524 50.04 47.15 16.46
C GLY A 524 50.86 48.32 15.91
N ARG A 525 50.24 49.50 15.88
CA ARG A 525 50.90 50.78 16.11
C ARG A 525 49.86 51.81 16.53
N THR A 526 50.31 52.66 17.44
CA THR A 526 49.64 53.61 18.31
C THR A 526 49.39 54.97 17.63
N ASP A 527 48.51 55.74 18.30
CA ASP A 527 48.39 57.20 18.38
C ASP A 527 48.14 58.02 17.11
N THR A 528 46.89 58.48 16.91
CA THR A 528 46.41 59.83 17.26
C THR A 528 44.92 59.97 16.96
#